data_AF-A0A660ZB66-F1
#
_entry.id   AF-A0A660ZB66-F1
#
_cell.length_a   1.000
_cell.length_b   1.000
_cell.length_c   1.000
_cell.angle_alpha   90.00
_cell.angle_beta   90.00
_cell.angle_gamma   90.00
#
_symmetry.space_group_name_H-M   'P 1'
#
loop_
_entity.id
_entity.type
_entity.pdbx_description
1 polymer ?
#
loop_
_entity_poly.entity_id
_entity_poly.type
_entity_poly.pdbx_seq_one_letter_code
_entity_poly.pdbx_strand_id
1 'polypeptide(L)'
;WANNIDILQVNEEEIQTISDEKNENDIVREMFSYGIKILIVTKDERGARAYFTEENEIKSIFISAVKVKVLNKVGCGDVFGAVFFYNYIRKADIIDSLMAANLAAGVSTTYSLITEFKDFKKDVLQRFS
;
A
#
# COMPACT_ATOMS: atom_id res chain seq x y z
N TRP A 1 -5.01 -15.52 13.61
CA TRP A 1 -5.67 -14.24 13.24
C TRP A 1 -5.63 -14.05 11.73
N ALA A 2 -4.49 -14.30 11.07
CA ALA A 2 -4.30 -14.18 9.62
C ALA A 2 -5.35 -14.93 8.77
N ASN A 3 -5.82 -16.12 9.20
CA ASN A 3 -6.89 -16.87 8.53
C ASN A 3 -8.22 -16.11 8.36
N ASN A 4 -8.41 -14.97 9.03
CA ASN A 4 -9.62 -14.15 8.95
C ASN A 4 -9.40 -12.87 8.13
N ILE A 5 -8.33 -12.81 7.32
CA ILE A 5 -7.94 -11.61 6.56
C ILE A 5 -7.76 -11.98 5.09
N ASP A 6 -8.47 -11.26 4.21
CA ASP A 6 -8.28 -11.38 2.76
C ASP A 6 -7.14 -10.51 2.24
N ILE A 7 -7.01 -9.28 2.77
CA ILE A 7 -6.04 -8.28 2.33
C ILE A 7 -5.35 -7.70 3.56
N LEU A 8 -4.02 -7.74 3.58
CA LEU A 8 -3.20 -7.20 4.66
C LEU A 8 -2.31 -6.08 4.13
N GLN A 9 -2.33 -4.92 4.79
CA GLN A 9 -1.36 -3.84 4.59
C GLN A 9 -0.45 -3.77 5.81
N VAL A 10 0.85 -3.70 5.57
CA VAL A 10 1.90 -3.49 6.58
C VAL A 10 3.00 -2.60 6.01
N ASN A 11 3.80 -1.98 6.88
CA ASN A 11 5.08 -1.39 6.51
C ASN A 11 6.26 -2.39 6.68
N GLU A 12 7.48 -1.93 6.39
CA GLU A 12 8.69 -2.78 6.45
C GLU A 12 9.11 -3.20 7.84
N GLU A 13 8.75 -2.45 8.87
CA GLU A 13 8.99 -2.83 10.27
C GLU A 13 7.91 -3.80 10.75
N GLU A 14 6.64 -3.49 10.45
CA GLU A 14 5.47 -4.29 10.85
C GLU A 14 5.51 -5.70 10.26
N ILE A 15 5.92 -5.87 9.00
CA ILE A 15 6.01 -7.20 8.37
C ILE A 15 6.95 -8.15 9.12
N GLN A 16 7.97 -7.63 9.81
CA GLN A 16 8.92 -8.44 10.60
C GLN A 16 8.34 -8.85 11.95
N THR A 17 7.18 -8.34 12.34
CA THR A 17 6.54 -8.62 13.64
C THR A 17 5.39 -9.61 13.54
N ILE A 18 4.91 -9.90 12.32
CA ILE A 18 3.73 -10.75 12.09
C ILE A 18 4.07 -12.24 11.91
N SER A 19 5.36 -12.59 11.88
CA SER A 19 5.88 -13.93 11.64
C SER A 19 7.23 -14.12 12.34
N ASP A 20 7.58 -15.38 12.65
CA ASP A 20 8.90 -15.77 13.16
C ASP A 20 9.95 -15.91 12.02
N GLU A 21 9.51 -15.91 10.76
CA GLU A 21 10.37 -15.93 9.60
C GLU A 21 11.15 -14.62 9.45
N LYS A 22 12.38 -14.71 8.93
CA LYS A 22 13.28 -13.54 8.81
C LYS A 22 13.31 -12.92 7.42
N ASN A 23 12.87 -13.68 6.41
CA ASN A 23 12.90 -13.25 5.02
C ASN A 23 11.51 -12.80 4.58
N GLU A 24 11.41 -11.63 3.96
CA GLU A 24 10.14 -11.09 3.45
C GLU A 24 9.40 -12.10 2.55
N ASN A 25 10.11 -12.87 1.71
CA ASN A 25 9.47 -13.87 0.84
C ASN A 25 8.92 -15.07 1.61
N ASP A 26 9.56 -15.48 2.69
CA ASP A 26 9.10 -16.61 3.51
C ASP A 26 7.89 -16.18 4.35
N ILE A 27 7.91 -14.96 4.91
CA ILE A 27 6.76 -14.33 5.56
C ILE A 27 5.58 -14.24 4.59
N VAL A 28 5.81 -13.79 3.34
CA VAL A 28 4.77 -13.74 2.30
C VAL A 28 4.18 -15.14 2.05
N ARG A 29 5.01 -16.17 1.88
CA ARG A 29 4.54 -17.56 1.68
C ARG A 29 3.70 -18.04 2.86
N GLU A 30 4.14 -17.75 4.09
CA GLU A 30 3.40 -18.11 5.30
C GLU A 30 2.03 -17.41 5.34
N MET A 31 1.99 -16.10 5.10
CA MET A 31 0.75 -15.32 5.08
C MET A 31 -0.24 -15.84 4.04
N PHE A 32 0.23 -16.21 2.85
CA PHE A 32 -0.61 -16.81 1.81
C PHE A 32 -1.06 -18.22 2.17
N SER A 33 -0.27 -18.98 2.93
CA SER A 33 -0.70 -20.30 3.45
C SER A 33 -1.87 -20.20 4.43
N TYR A 34 -2.04 -19.04 5.08
CA TYR A 34 -3.20 -18.72 5.91
C TYR A 34 -4.41 -18.22 5.12
N GLY A 35 -4.32 -18.13 3.79
CA GLY A 35 -5.44 -17.72 2.93
C GLY A 35 -5.51 -16.21 2.63
N ILE A 36 -4.50 -15.43 3.03
CA ILE A 36 -4.38 -14.04 2.57
C ILE A 36 -4.23 -14.04 1.05
N LYS A 37 -5.02 -13.20 0.38
CA LYS A 37 -5.06 -13.08 -1.09
C LYS A 37 -4.16 -11.97 -1.61
N ILE A 38 -4.03 -10.89 -0.83
CA ILE A 38 -3.18 -9.74 -1.16
C ILE A 38 -2.44 -9.29 0.09
N LEU A 39 -1.11 -9.18 -0.01
CA LEU A 39 -0.26 -8.59 1.02
C LEU A 39 0.44 -7.36 0.44
N ILE A 40 0.27 -6.21 1.07
CA ILE A 40 0.86 -4.95 0.63
C ILE A 40 1.89 -4.52 1.66
N VAL A 41 3.10 -4.25 1.19
CA VAL A 41 4.22 -3.75 1.98
C VAL A 41 4.55 -2.34 1.52
N THR A 42 4.22 -1.33 2.33
CA THR A 42 4.63 0.06 2.10
C THR A 42 6.09 0.24 2.50
N LYS A 43 6.88 0.88 1.65
CA LYS A 43 8.33 1.05 1.76
C LYS A 43 8.73 2.54 1.76
N ASP A 44 7.97 3.37 2.46
CA ASP A 44 8.18 4.81 2.60
C ASP A 44 8.54 5.51 1.26
N GLU A 45 9.63 6.28 1.20
CA GLU A 45 10.08 7.01 0.01
C GLU A 45 10.48 6.13 -1.17
N ARG A 46 10.52 4.80 -0.99
CA ARG A 46 10.75 3.85 -2.08
C ARG A 46 9.45 3.50 -2.79
N GLY A 47 8.30 3.53 -2.11
CA GLY A 47 6.99 3.24 -2.69
C GLY A 47 6.28 2.08 -2.00
N ALA A 48 5.69 1.17 -2.76
CA ALA A 48 4.98 0.02 -2.20
C ALA A 48 5.07 -1.22 -3.09
N ARG A 49 5.07 -2.40 -2.47
CA ARG A 49 4.99 -3.70 -3.15
C ARG A 49 3.68 -4.38 -2.78
N ALA A 50 2.95 -4.89 -3.77
CA ALA A 50 1.84 -5.81 -3.53
C ALA A 50 2.22 -7.21 -3.98
N TYR A 51 1.94 -8.19 -3.13
CA TYR A 51 1.99 -9.62 -3.41
C TYR A 51 0.56 -10.12 -3.61
N PHE A 52 0.34 -11.00 -4.57
CA PHE A 52 -0.98 -11.57 -4.90
C PHE A 52 -0.83 -12.91 -5.60
N THR A 53 -1.91 -13.70 -5.64
CA THR A 53 -1.93 -14.97 -6.39
C THR A 53 -2.48 -14.75 -7.80
N GLU A 54 -1.74 -15.23 -8.79
CA GLU A 54 -2.18 -15.33 -10.19
C GLU A 54 -1.81 -16.72 -10.69
N GLU A 55 -2.76 -17.45 -11.29
CA GLU A 55 -2.54 -18.82 -11.82
C GLU A 55 -1.95 -19.81 -10.79
N ASN A 56 -2.36 -19.70 -9.51
CA ASN A 56 -1.84 -20.48 -8.37
C ASN A 56 -0.37 -20.20 -8.00
N GLU A 57 0.24 -19.15 -8.54
CA GLU A 57 1.58 -18.70 -8.16
C GLU A 57 1.51 -17.36 -7.42
N ILE A 58 2.40 -17.17 -6.43
CA ILE A 58 2.56 -15.87 -5.77
C ILE A 58 3.38 -14.98 -6.69
N LYS A 59 2.77 -13.88 -7.14
CA LYS A 59 3.42 -12.82 -7.90
C LYS A 59 3.53 -11.55 -7.06
N SER A 60 4.34 -10.61 -7.53
CA SER A 60 4.43 -9.30 -6.91
C SER A 60 4.61 -8.19 -7.93
N ILE A 61 4.12 -7.00 -7.60
CA ILE A 61 4.37 -5.77 -8.33
C ILE A 61 4.89 -4.71 -7.37
N PHE A 62 5.88 -3.93 -7.81
CA PHE A 62 6.43 -2.81 -7.07
C PHE A 62 6.15 -1.51 -7.83
N ILE A 63 5.62 -0.52 -7.13
CA ILE A 63 5.39 0.82 -7.65
C ILE A 63 6.28 1.78 -6.86
N SER A 64 7.20 2.43 -7.56
CA SER A 64 8.09 3.44 -6.97
C SER A 64 7.30 4.63 -6.45
N ALA A 65 7.69 5.19 -5.29
CA ALA A 65 7.09 6.42 -4.77
C ALA A 65 7.27 7.59 -5.74
N VAL A 66 6.29 8.50 -5.72
CA VAL A 66 6.41 9.78 -6.42
C VAL A 66 7.36 10.67 -5.64
N LYS A 67 8.30 11.32 -6.34
CA LYS A 67 9.23 12.26 -5.72
C LYS A 67 8.47 13.51 -5.27
N VAL A 68 8.35 13.66 -3.95
CA VAL A 68 7.69 14.80 -3.31
C VAL A 68 8.56 15.34 -2.16
N LYS A 69 8.39 16.61 -1.83
CA LYS A 69 9.00 17.19 -0.62
C LYS A 69 8.14 16.84 0.58
N VAL A 70 8.60 15.87 1.38
CA VAL A 70 7.91 15.41 2.60
C VAL A 70 7.94 16.51 3.65
N LEU A 71 6.77 16.91 4.15
CA LEU A 71 6.59 17.79 5.30
C LEU A 71 6.12 17.03 6.53
N ASN A 72 5.18 16.09 6.37
CA ASN A 72 4.61 15.30 7.46
C ASN A 72 4.33 13.86 6.98
N LYS A 73 4.73 12.84 7.76
CA LYS A 73 4.44 11.42 7.45
C LYS A 73 3.21 10.88 8.19
N VAL A 74 2.66 11.62 9.16
CA VAL A 74 1.54 11.14 9.99
C VAL A 74 0.31 10.89 9.13
N GLY A 75 -0.26 9.69 9.24
CA GLY A 75 -1.49 9.28 8.54
C GLY A 75 -1.32 8.93 7.07
N CYS A 76 -0.11 8.96 6.49
CA CYS A 76 0.08 8.59 5.08
C CYS A 76 -0.25 7.12 4.82
N GLY A 77 -0.01 6.24 5.80
CA GLY A 77 -0.41 4.83 5.77
C GLY A 77 -1.93 4.62 5.76
N ASP A 78 -2.68 5.45 6.49
CA ASP A 78 -4.16 5.42 6.48
C ASP A 78 -4.71 5.92 5.15
N VAL A 79 -4.13 7.00 4.61
CA VAL A 79 -4.46 7.52 3.28
C VAL A 79 -4.18 6.47 2.20
N PHE A 80 -3.02 5.81 2.28
CA PHE A 80 -2.66 4.72 1.38
C PHE A 80 -3.73 3.62 1.42
N GLY A 81 -4.02 3.08 2.61
CA GLY A 81 -4.99 2.01 2.78
C GLY A 81 -6.36 2.41 2.26
N ALA A 82 -6.89 3.55 2.68
CA ALA A 82 -8.21 4.03 2.27
C ALA A 82 -8.33 4.15 0.74
N VAL A 83 -7.31 4.70 0.07
CA VAL A 83 -7.32 4.86 -1.39
C VAL A 83 -7.15 3.52 -2.11
N PHE A 84 -6.30 2.63 -1.59
CA PHE A 84 -6.15 1.28 -2.14
C PHE A 84 -7.48 0.54 -2.09
N PHE A 85 -8.08 0.40 -0.89
CA PHE A 85 -9.31 -0.35 -0.70
C PHE A 85 -10.48 0.22 -1.51
N TYR A 86 -10.62 1.55 -1.56
CA TYR A 86 -11.65 2.20 -2.38
C TYR A 86 -11.54 1.84 -3.87
N ASN A 87 -10.34 1.91 -4.44
CA ASN A 87 -10.14 1.58 -5.85
C ASN A 87 -10.29 0.09 -6.12
N TYR A 88 -9.75 -0.76 -5.24
CA TYR A 88 -9.78 -2.20 -5.42
C TYR A 88 -11.19 -2.75 -5.32
N ILE A 89 -12.00 -2.29 -4.36
CA ILE A 89 -13.41 -2.67 -4.24
C ILE A 89 -14.20 -2.28 -5.50
N ARG A 90 -13.87 -1.16 -6.14
CA ARG A 90 -14.60 -0.66 -7.31
C ARG A 90 -14.21 -1.30 -8.63
N LYS A 91 -12.94 -1.70 -8.78
CA LYS A 91 -12.38 -2.11 -10.07
C LYS A 91 -11.83 -3.54 -10.09
N ALA A 92 -11.55 -4.11 -8.91
CA ALA A 92 -10.80 -5.36 -8.74
C ALA A 92 -9.42 -5.38 -9.44
N ASP A 93 -8.82 -4.19 -9.65
CA ASP A 93 -7.50 -4.05 -10.28
C ASP A 93 -6.45 -3.67 -9.25
N ILE A 94 -5.51 -4.58 -8.97
CA ILE A 94 -4.47 -4.41 -7.96
C ILE A 94 -3.49 -3.31 -8.37
N ILE A 95 -3.12 -3.26 -9.65
CA ILE A 95 -2.08 -2.36 -10.17
C ILE A 95 -2.58 -0.92 -10.11
N ASP A 96 -3.77 -0.67 -10.67
CA ASP A 96 -4.44 0.64 -10.63
C ASP A 96 -4.61 1.13 -9.19
N SER A 97 -5.05 0.22 -8.30
CA SER A 97 -5.30 0.55 -6.88
C SER A 97 -4.01 0.88 -6.14
N LEU A 98 -2.94 0.13 -6.40
CA LEU A 98 -1.62 0.36 -5.81
C LEU A 98 -1.01 1.67 -6.28
N MET A 99 -1.10 1.97 -7.58
CA MET A 99 -0.65 3.25 -8.16
C MET A 99 -1.40 4.43 -7.54
N ALA A 100 -2.73 4.33 -7.43
CA ALA A 100 -3.54 5.38 -6.82
C ALA A 100 -3.19 5.63 -5.35
N ALA A 101 -3.06 4.55 -4.57
CA ALA A 101 -2.73 4.61 -3.16
C ALA A 101 -1.34 5.23 -2.93
N ASN A 102 -0.34 4.79 -3.69
CA ASN A 102 1.03 5.28 -3.57
C ASN A 102 1.15 6.77 -3.91
N LEU A 103 0.48 7.22 -4.98
CA LEU A 103 0.43 8.64 -5.32
C LEU A 103 -0.28 9.46 -4.23
N ALA A 104 -1.45 9.00 -3.78
CA ALA A 104 -2.25 9.71 -2.80
C ALA A 104 -1.53 9.84 -1.46
N ALA A 105 -0.89 8.77 -0.99
CA ALA A 105 -0.06 8.79 0.21
C ALA A 105 1.11 9.77 0.05
N GLY A 106 1.83 9.72 -1.07
CA GLY A 106 2.90 10.69 -1.37
C GLY A 106 2.42 12.13 -1.31
N VAL A 107 1.32 12.47 -1.98
CA VAL A 107 0.75 13.84 -1.97
C VAL A 107 0.34 14.27 -0.56
N SER A 108 -0.26 13.38 0.24
CA SER A 108 -0.66 13.71 1.61
C SER A 108 0.53 14.13 2.49
N THR A 109 1.73 13.61 2.21
CA THR A 109 2.93 13.98 2.97
C THR A 109 3.41 15.41 2.72
N THR A 110 2.91 16.05 1.65
CA THR A 110 3.24 17.44 1.31
C THR A 110 2.40 18.46 2.06
N TYR A 111 1.43 18.00 2.86
CA TYR A 111 0.62 18.85 3.72
C TYR A 111 1.11 18.82 5.16
N SER A 112 1.06 19.99 5.79
CA SER A 112 1.41 20.23 7.18
C SER A 112 0.18 20.37 8.09
N LEU A 113 -0.94 20.86 7.54
CA LEU A 113 -2.18 21.12 8.26
C LEU A 113 -3.36 20.38 7.63
N ILE A 114 -4.30 19.94 8.46
CA ILE A 114 -5.50 19.22 7.97
C ILE A 114 -6.37 20.09 7.05
N THR A 115 -6.27 21.42 7.15
CA THR A 115 -6.98 22.36 6.28
C THR A 115 -6.52 22.28 4.83
N GLU A 116 -5.30 21.81 4.57
CA GLU A 116 -4.71 21.68 3.23
C GLU A 116 -5.27 20.45 2.47
N PHE A 117 -5.89 19.49 3.18
CA PHE A 117 -6.57 18.35 2.55
C PHE A 117 -7.78 18.76 1.70
N LYS A 118 -8.25 20.01 1.79
CA LYS A 118 -9.31 20.54 0.92
C LYS A 118 -8.94 20.45 -0.57
N ASP A 119 -7.66 20.57 -0.89
CA ASP A 119 -7.16 20.50 -2.27
C ASP A 119 -6.67 19.10 -2.66
N PHE A 120 -6.74 18.13 -1.75
CA PHE A 120 -6.14 16.79 -1.93
C PHE A 120 -6.58 16.08 -3.20
N LYS A 121 -7.89 16.03 -3.47
CA LYS A 121 -8.42 15.36 -4.66
C LYS A 121 -7.87 15.98 -5.95
N LYS A 122 -7.78 17.32 -5.99
CA LYS A 122 -7.28 18.06 -7.15
C LYS A 122 -5.79 17.77 -7.35
N ASP A 123 -5.01 17.79 -6.28
CA ASP A 123 -3.56 17.60 -6.31
C ASP A 123 -3.13 16.18 -6.67
N VAL A 124 -3.93 15.18 -6.27
CA VAL A 124 -3.76 13.79 -6.71
C VAL A 124 -4.07 13.66 -8.20
N LEU A 125 -5.19 14.22 -8.67
CA LEU A 125 -5.59 14.11 -10.08
C LEU A 125 -4.61 14.79 -11.04
N GLN A 126 -4.03 15.93 -10.67
CA GLN A 126 -3.03 16.63 -11.51
C GLN A 126 -1.74 15.84 -11.72
N ARG A 127 -1.44 14.87 -10.85
CA ARG A 127 -0.23 14.03 -10.94
C ARG A 127 -0.51 12.64 -11.54
N PHE A 128 -1.76 12.36 -11.87
CA PHE A 128 -2.21 11.12 -12.50
C PHE A 128 -2.20 11.18 -14.04
N SER A 129 -2.21 12.39 -14.63
CA SER A 129 -2.18 12.66 -16.09
C SER A 129 -0.76 12.79 -16.62
#